data_AF-A0A843HTL6-F1
#
_entry.id   AF-A0A843HTL6-F1
#
_cell.length_a   1.000
_cell.length_b   1.000
_cell.length_c   1.000
_cell.angle_alpha   90.00
_cell.angle_beta   90.00
_cell.angle_gamma   90.00
#
_symmetry.space_group_name_H-M   'P 1'
#
loop_
_entity.id
_entity.type
_entity.pdbx_description
1 polymer ?
#
loop_
_entity_poly.entity_id
_entity_poly.type
_entity_poly.pdbx_seq_one_letter_code
_entity_poly.pdbx_strand_id
1 'polypeptide(L)' 'MSKKTYELIVTISGAVSAIAIGLVTYFKPQYATAINSSIEIAESALVAICGNFAINGGLGKK' A
#
# COMPACT_ATOMS: atom_id res chain seq x y z
N MET A 1 15.21 -4.73 5.53
CA MET A 1 15.08 -3.75 4.43
C MET A 1 15.70 -2.44 4.84
N SER A 2 16.30 -1.65 3.93
CA SER A 2 16.85 -0.33 4.29
C SER A 2 15.73 0.72 4.44
N LYS A 3 15.97 1.78 5.23
CA LYS A 3 15.00 2.89 5.40
C LYS A 3 14.62 3.53 4.06
N LYS A 4 15.61 3.78 3.18
CA LYS A 4 15.38 4.36 1.84
C LYS A 4 14.52 3.46 0.96
N THR A 5 14.72 2.14 1.03
CA THR A 5 13.91 1.17 0.28
C THR A 5 12.47 1.15 0.78
N TYR A 6 12.25 1.24 2.09
CA TYR A 6 10.91 1.34 2.67
C TYR A 6 10.19 2.61 2.22
N GLU A 7 10.84 3.77 2.32
CA GLU A 7 10.27 5.07 1.90
C GLU A 7 9.88 5.07 0.41
N LEU A 8 10.70 4.44 -0.44
CA LEU A 8 10.39 4.28 -1.86
C LEU A 8 9.15 3.41 -2.08
N ILE A 9 9.04 2.28 -1.39
CA ILE A 9 7.87 1.38 -1.50
C ILE A 9 6.59 2.08 -1.04
N VAL A 10 6.63 2.78 0.09
CA VAL A 10 5.46 3.53 0.60
C VAL A 10 5.02 4.59 -0.40
N THR A 11 5.97 5.34 -0.97
CA THR A 11 5.67 6.39 -1.96
C THR A 11 5.05 5.80 -3.24
N ILE A 12 5.63 4.72 -3.77
CA ILE A 12 5.09 4.06 -4.97
C ILE A 12 3.72 3.46 -4.70
N SER A 13 3.54 2.82 -3.54
CA SER A 13 2.26 2.21 -3.15
C SER A 13 1.15 3.25 -3.09
N GLY A 14 1.39 4.40 -2.43
CA GLY A 14 0.39 5.46 -2.34
C GLY A 14 0.02 6.06 -3.70
N ALA A 15 1.01 6.23 -4.59
CA ALA A 15 0.75 6.70 -5.95
C ALA A 15 -0.12 5.70 -6.74
N VAL A 16 0.15 4.39 -6.62
CA VAL A 16 -0.64 3.34 -7.27
C VAL A 16 -2.07 3.29 -6.70
N SER A 17 -2.23 3.37 -5.37
CA SER A 17 -3.55 3.43 -4.73
C SER A 17 -4.37 4.61 -5.21
N ALA A 18 -3.78 5.81 -5.29
CA ALA A 18 -4.47 7.00 -5.77
C ALA A 18 -4.97 6.85 -7.22
N ILE A 19 -4.13 6.28 -8.11
CA ILE A 19 -4.52 5.99 -9.50
C ILE A 19 -5.66 4.96 -9.53
N ALA A 20 -5.55 3.88 -8.76
CA ALA A 20 -6.58 2.84 -8.71
C ALA A 20 -7.93 3.39 -8.23
N ILE A 21 -7.92 4.19 -7.16
CA ILE A 21 -9.11 4.88 -6.63
C ILE A 21 -9.74 5.79 -7.68
N GLY A 22 -8.93 6.58 -8.40
CA GLY A 22 -9.40 7.44 -9.48
C GLY A 22 -10.08 6.64 -10.61
N LEU A 23 -9.45 5.56 -11.06
CA LEU A 23 -9.99 4.68 -12.10
C LEU A 23 -11.29 4.00 -11.66
N VAL A 24 -11.34 3.48 -10.44
CA VAL A 24 -12.53 2.85 -9.89
C VAL A 24 -13.69 3.84 -9.79
N THR A 25 -13.42 5.05 -9.31
CA THR A 25 -14.43 6.11 -9.20
C THR A 25 -14.98 6.51 -10.58
N TYR A 26 -14.12 6.54 -11.60
CA TYR A 26 -14.51 6.86 -12.97
C TYR A 26 -15.30 5.73 -13.66
N PHE A 27 -14.82 4.48 -13.61
CA PHE A 27 -15.39 3.37 -14.36
C PHE A 27 -16.50 2.59 -13.63
N LYS A 28 -16.50 2.61 -12.29
CA LYS A 28 -17.40 1.80 -11.44
C LYS A 28 -17.95 2.65 -10.28
N PRO A 29 -18.58 3.81 -10.52
CA PRO A 29 -19.02 4.72 -9.46
C PRO A 29 -19.95 4.06 -8.44
N GLN A 30 -20.83 3.15 -8.88
CA GLN A 30 -21.76 2.41 -8.03
C GLN A 30 -21.10 1.47 -7.00
N TYR A 31 -19.86 1.05 -7.25
CA TYR A 31 -19.08 0.18 -6.35
C TYR A 31 -17.85 0.89 -5.77
N ALA A 32 -17.68 2.19 -6.09
CA ALA A 32 -16.45 2.91 -5.79
C ALA A 32 -16.15 2.92 -4.30
N THR A 33 -17.14 3.14 -3.44
CA THR A 33 -16.95 3.15 -1.99
C THR A 33 -16.36 1.82 -1.48
N ALA A 34 -16.97 0.69 -1.84
CA ALA A 34 -16.54 -0.62 -1.33
C ALA A 34 -15.14 -1.01 -1.86
N ILE A 35 -14.87 -0.73 -3.13
CA ILE A 35 -13.59 -1.04 -3.76
C ILE A 35 -12.48 -0.12 -3.23
N ASN A 36 -12.73 1.19 -3.12
CA ASN A 36 -11.76 2.15 -2.62
C ASN A 36 -11.38 1.84 -1.17
N SER A 37 -12.34 1.52 -0.30
CA SER A 37 -12.03 1.08 1.07
C SER A 37 -11.18 -0.20 1.10
N SER A 38 -11.40 -1.13 0.17
CA SER A 38 -10.58 -2.35 0.07
C SER A 38 -9.15 -2.04 -0.38
N ILE A 39 -8.97 -1.08 -1.29
CA ILE A 39 -7.65 -0.60 -1.72
C ILE A 39 -6.89 0.02 -0.55
N GLU A 40 -7.53 0.91 0.21
CA GLU A 40 -6.91 1.58 1.38
C GLU A 40 -6.49 0.59 2.47
N ILE A 41 -7.30 -0.43 2.73
CA ILE A 41 -6.98 -1.50 3.69
C ILE A 41 -5.76 -2.30 3.21
N ALA A 42 -5.74 -2.68 1.92
CA ALA A 42 -4.63 -3.43 1.35
C ALA A 42 -3.33 -2.62 1.37
N GLU A 43 -3.38 -1.33 1.04
CA GLU A 43 -2.25 -0.41 1.13
C GLU A 43 -1.73 -0.32 2.58
N SER A 44 -2.62 -0.11 3.54
CA SER A 44 -2.25 0.00 4.96
C SER A 44 -1.56 -1.28 5.45
N ALA A 45 -2.07 -2.45 5.04
CA ALA A 45 -1.45 -3.74 5.36
C ALA A 45 -0.06 -3.89 4.73
N LEU A 46 0.11 -3.49 3.46
CA LEU A 46 1.39 -3.51 2.78
C LEU A 46 2.42 -2.63 3.50
N VAL A 47 2.04 -1.39 3.82
CA VAL A 47 2.90 -0.44 4.54
C VAL A 47 3.32 -1.01 5.90
N ALA A 48 2.39 -1.59 6.66
CA ALA A 48 2.68 -2.23 7.94
C ALA A 48 3.67 -3.39 7.81
N ILE A 49 3.48 -4.26 6.80
CA ILE A 49 4.38 -5.38 6.51
C ILE A 49 5.77 -4.87 6.16
N CYS A 50 5.87 -3.93 5.21
CA CYS A 50 7.14 -3.34 4.80
C CYS A 50 7.84 -2.61 5.95
N GLY A 51 7.08 -1.96 6.83
CA GLY A 51 7.59 -1.30 8.04
C GLY A 51 8.18 -2.33 9.01
N ASN A 52 7.48 -3.44 9.22
CA ASN A 52 7.98 -4.56 10.03
C ASN A 52 9.28 -5.14 9.44
N PHE A 53 9.37 -5.28 8.12
CA PHE A 53 10.59 -5.72 7.41
C PHE A 53 11.76 -4.72 7.51
N ALA A 54 11.46 -3.43 7.63
CA ALA A 54 12.46 -2.37 7.81
C ALA A 54 12.97 -2.30 9.25
N ILE A 55 12.07 -2.44 10.23
CA ILE A 55 12.39 -2.34 11.68
C ILE A 55 13.02 -3.64 12.19
N ASN A 56 12.39 -4.78 11.93
CA ASN A 56 12.75 -6.06 12.55
C ASN A 56 13.69 -6.92 11.70
N GLY A 57 14.11 -6.45 10.53
CA GLY A 57 15.05 -7.16 9.66
C GLY A 57 14.48 -8.53 9.24
N GLY A 58 13.51 -8.51 8.33
CA GLY A 58 12.76 -9.68 7.85
C GLY A 58 13.43 -11.04 7.97
N LEU A 59 12.78 -11.97 8.68
CA LEU A 59 12.94 -13.43 8.62
C LEU A 59 14.38 -14.00 8.51
N GLY A 60 15.41 -13.24 8.90
CA GLY A 60 16.80 -13.59 8.64
C GLY A 60 17.79 -13.14 9.70
N LYS A 61 17.33 -12.79 10.90
CA LYS A 61 18.19 -12.68 12.08
C LYS A 61 17.97 -13.90 12.97
N LYS A 62 18.58 -15.02 12.57
CA LYS A 62 19.12 -16.03 13.49
C LYS A 62 20.63 -15.88 13.48
#